data_AF-I4I3J6-F1
#
_entry.id   AF-I4I3J6-F1
#
_cell.length_a   1.000
_cell.length_b   1.000
_cell.length_c   1.000
_cell.angle_alpha   90.00
_cell.angle_beta   90.00
_cell.angle_gamma   90.00
#
_symmetry.space_group_name_H-M   'P 1'
#
loop_
_entity.id
_entity.type
_entity.pdbx_description
1 polymer ?
#
loop_
_entity_poly.entity_id
_entity_poly.type
_entity_poly.pdbx_seq_one_letter_code
_entity_poly.pdbx_strand_id
1 'polypeptide(L)'
;MPQTLFNSRSTSGSINSRDLKVAQGQQETDYWRLSLKEGMEWLNQNAAANSTIVVAGPMFAAEMVENHQRNFTMIYRDDFAWGKAPDPDYYMGLSRYDYFQAFPHCPIVHAVQRQDTPLTIIKRCR
;
A
#
# COMPACT_ATOMS: atom_id res chain seq x y z
N MET A 1 -3.32 -17.11 -33.14
CA MET A 1 -2.11 -17.08 -32.30
C MET A 1 -1.21 -15.96 -32.83
N PRO A 2 -0.88 -14.99 -31.97
CA PRO A 2 0.53 -14.78 -31.67
C PRO A 2 0.77 -14.62 -30.16
N GLN A 3 1.91 -15.16 -29.72
CA GLN A 3 2.45 -15.05 -28.36
C GLN A 3 3.21 -13.74 -28.23
N THR A 4 2.96 -12.97 -27.17
CA THR A 4 3.83 -11.85 -26.79
C THR A 4 4.46 -12.16 -25.43
N LEU A 5 5.79 -12.22 -25.46
CA LEU A 5 6.68 -12.63 -24.39
C LEU A 5 6.60 -11.70 -23.18
N PHE A 6 6.43 -12.29 -22.00
CA PHE A 6 6.75 -11.68 -20.72
C PHE A 6 8.25 -11.39 -20.69
N ASN A 7 8.64 -10.11 -20.56
CA ASN A 7 10.02 -9.73 -20.30
C ASN A 7 10.13 -9.26 -18.85
N SER A 8 10.60 -10.15 -17.99
CA SER A 8 10.95 -9.91 -16.60
C SER A 8 12.16 -9.00 -16.53
N ARG A 9 12.00 -7.77 -16.03
CA ARG A 9 13.12 -6.97 -15.49
C ARG A 9 12.84 -6.57 -14.06
N SER A 10 13.42 -7.38 -13.18
CA SER A 10 13.83 -6.95 -11.84
C SER A 10 14.85 -5.83 -11.99
N THR A 11 14.54 -4.65 -11.46
CA THR A 11 15.54 -3.67 -11.05
C THR A 11 15.09 -3.05 -9.75
N SER A 12 15.83 -3.39 -8.69
CA SER A 12 15.97 -2.67 -7.43
C SER A 12 15.97 -1.14 -7.65
N GLY A 13 14.83 -0.50 -7.42
CA GLY A 13 14.66 0.95 -7.57
C GLY A 13 14.73 1.65 -6.22
N SER A 14 15.87 2.26 -5.92
CA SER A 14 15.99 3.26 -4.86
C SER A 14 15.05 4.43 -5.19
N ILE A 15 14.04 4.65 -4.35
CA ILE A 15 13.07 5.75 -4.50
C ILE A 15 13.86 7.06 -4.36
N ASN A 16 13.99 7.83 -5.45
CA ASN A 16 14.78 9.07 -5.47
C ASN A 16 13.89 10.29 -5.18
N SER A 17 14.43 11.27 -4.46
CA SER A 17 13.73 12.48 -4.00
C SER A 17 13.10 13.37 -5.08
N ARG A 18 13.40 13.11 -6.36
CA ARG A 18 12.78 13.80 -7.51
C ARG A 18 11.36 13.32 -7.78
N ASP A 19 11.06 12.05 -7.50
CA ASP A 19 9.74 11.43 -7.76
C ASP A 19 8.65 12.01 -6.82
N LEU A 20 9.07 12.57 -5.68
CA LEU A 20 8.19 13.26 -4.73
C LEU A 20 7.73 14.64 -5.22
N LYS A 21 8.45 15.31 -6.12
CA LYS A 21 8.12 16.69 -6.56
C LYS A 21 6.90 16.75 -7.48
N VAL A 22 6.63 15.68 -8.23
CA VAL A 22 5.49 15.60 -9.15
C VAL A 22 4.14 15.62 -8.41
N ALA A 23 4.12 15.12 -7.17
CA ALA A 23 2.92 15.06 -6.34
C ALA A 23 2.51 16.42 -5.73
N GLN A 24 3.41 17.42 -5.67
CA GLN A 24 3.16 18.69 -4.99
C GLN A 24 2.16 19.64 -5.69
N GLY A 25 1.82 19.38 -6.97
CA GLY A 25 0.95 20.26 -7.77
C GLY A 25 -0.50 19.79 -7.93
N GLN A 26 -0.82 18.55 -7.58
CA GLN A 26 -2.20 18.05 -7.51
C GLN A 26 -2.73 18.33 -6.11
N GLN A 27 -4.06 18.36 -5.89
CA GLN A 27 -4.60 18.45 -4.53
C GLN A 27 -4.06 17.26 -3.71
N GLU A 28 -2.96 17.47 -2.98
CA GLU A 28 -2.14 16.40 -2.41
C GLU A 28 -2.99 15.42 -1.61
N THR A 29 -3.98 15.95 -0.89
CA THR A 29 -4.93 15.17 -0.08
C THR A 29 -5.71 14.17 -0.91
N ASP A 30 -6.24 14.55 -2.08
CA ASP A 30 -6.97 13.62 -2.94
C ASP A 30 -6.04 12.60 -3.56
N TYR A 31 -4.82 12.99 -3.90
CA TYR A 31 -3.83 12.09 -4.49
C TYR A 31 -3.42 10.94 -3.55
N TRP A 32 -3.07 11.26 -2.30
CA TRP A 32 -2.72 10.25 -1.29
C TRP A 32 -3.95 9.44 -0.87
N ARG A 33 -5.09 10.09 -0.67
CA ARG A 33 -6.34 9.44 -0.25
C ARG A 33 -6.86 8.46 -1.31
N LEU A 34 -6.89 8.86 -2.58
CA LEU A 34 -7.32 7.99 -3.67
C LEU A 34 -6.40 6.77 -3.80
N SER A 35 -5.09 6.94 -3.58
CA SER A 35 -4.18 5.81 -3.65
C SER A 35 -4.42 4.76 -2.55
N LEU A 36 -4.81 5.18 -1.34
CA LEU A 36 -5.17 4.26 -0.26
C LEU A 36 -6.50 3.56 -0.53
N LYS A 37 -7.48 4.29 -1.06
CA LYS A 37 -8.75 3.72 -1.51
C LYS A 37 -8.50 2.59 -2.53
N GLU A 38 -7.71 2.86 -3.56
CA GLU A 38 -7.34 1.87 -4.59
C GLU A 38 -6.58 0.68 -3.99
N GLY A 39 -5.70 0.93 -3.01
CA GLY A 39 -5.00 -0.14 -2.30
C GLY A 39 -5.97 -1.05 -1.54
N MET A 40 -6.99 -0.48 -0.90
CA MET A 40 -8.02 -1.24 -0.20
C MET A 40 -8.93 -2.01 -1.18
N GLU A 41 -9.27 -1.42 -2.33
CA GLU A 41 -10.00 -2.12 -3.39
C GLU A 41 -9.25 -3.35 -3.91
N TRP A 42 -7.91 -3.26 -4.01
CA TRP A 42 -7.07 -4.40 -4.32
C TRP A 42 -7.13 -5.47 -3.22
N LEU A 43 -7.04 -5.08 -1.93
CA LEU A 43 -7.14 -6.01 -0.80
C LEU A 43 -8.49 -6.72 -0.74
N ASN A 44 -9.59 -6.02 -1.02
CA ASN A 44 -10.93 -6.63 -1.09
C ASN A 44 -11.01 -7.79 -2.09
N GLN A 45 -10.22 -7.74 -3.16
CA GLN A 45 -10.19 -8.75 -4.22
C GLN A 45 -9.18 -9.87 -3.94
N ASN A 46 -8.06 -9.56 -3.28
CA ASN A 46 -6.89 -10.46 -3.21
C ASN A 46 -6.60 -11.01 -1.81
N ALA A 47 -7.02 -10.33 -0.74
CA ALA A 47 -6.82 -10.80 0.62
C ALA A 47 -7.86 -11.85 1.02
N ALA A 48 -7.44 -12.80 1.86
CA ALA A 48 -8.34 -13.79 2.43
C ALA A 48 -9.30 -13.14 3.44
N ALA A 49 -10.51 -13.65 3.60
CA ALA A 49 -11.40 -13.19 4.66
C ALA A 49 -10.74 -13.33 6.04
N ASN A 50 -11.09 -12.45 6.98
CA ASN A 50 -10.53 -12.35 8.33
C ASN A 50 -9.03 -11.95 8.37
N SER A 51 -8.47 -11.46 7.26
CA SER A 51 -7.09 -10.95 7.26
C SER A 51 -6.95 -9.75 8.19
N THR A 52 -5.79 -9.67 8.87
CA THR A 52 -5.35 -8.51 9.63
C THR A 52 -4.55 -7.59 8.73
N ILE A 53 -4.94 -6.32 8.68
CA ILE A 53 -4.38 -5.31 7.80
C ILE A 53 -3.90 -4.14 8.65
N VAL A 54 -2.60 -3.90 8.68
CA VAL A 54 -2.06 -2.67 9.27
C VAL A 54 -2.06 -1.58 8.21
N VAL A 55 -2.69 -0.45 8.51
CA VAL A 55 -2.80 0.69 7.59
C VAL A 55 -2.00 1.87 8.11
N ALA A 56 -1.06 2.37 7.29
CA ALA A 56 -0.26 3.54 7.58
C ALA A 56 -0.60 4.69 6.62
N GLY A 57 -1.45 5.60 7.11
CA GLY A 57 -2.03 6.71 6.36
C GLY A 57 -3.49 6.95 6.79
N PRO A 58 -4.21 7.91 6.19
CA PRO A 58 -5.59 8.23 6.55
C PRO A 58 -6.52 7.02 6.41
N MET A 59 -6.73 6.29 7.51
CA MET A 59 -7.44 5.00 7.54
C MET A 59 -8.86 5.09 7.00
N PHE A 60 -9.54 6.22 7.23
CA PHE A 60 -10.88 6.49 6.70
C PHE A 60 -10.98 6.30 5.18
N ALA A 61 -9.90 6.52 4.44
CA ALA A 61 -9.87 6.31 2.99
C ALA A 61 -10.06 4.85 2.60
N ALA A 62 -9.48 3.94 3.39
CA ALA A 62 -9.62 2.50 3.22
C ALA A 62 -10.99 2.03 3.72
N GLU A 63 -11.43 2.50 4.88
CA GLU A 63 -12.71 2.12 5.49
C GLU A 63 -13.91 2.43 4.56
N MET A 64 -13.88 3.53 3.82
CA MET A 64 -14.95 3.91 2.89
C MET A 64 -15.25 2.88 1.80
N VAL A 65 -14.30 2.00 1.50
CA VAL A 65 -14.43 0.97 0.46
C VAL A 65 -14.17 -0.44 0.97
N GLU A 66 -13.95 -0.61 2.27
CA GLU A 66 -13.71 -1.92 2.85
C GLU A 66 -14.94 -2.82 2.62
N ASN A 67 -14.69 -4.04 2.13
CA ASN A 67 -15.76 -5.00 1.94
C ASN A 67 -16.04 -5.71 3.27
N HIS A 68 -17.06 -5.23 4.00
CA HIS A 68 -17.49 -5.81 5.28
C HIS A 68 -17.76 -7.33 5.25
N GLN A 69 -18.04 -7.94 4.08
CA GLN A 69 -18.19 -9.40 3.96
C GLN A 69 -16.86 -10.16 4.14
N ARG A 70 -15.72 -9.47 3.96
CA ARG A 70 -14.39 -10.03 4.18
C ARG A 70 -14.01 -10.03 5.66
N ASN A 71 -14.67 -9.23 6.50
CA ASN A 71 -14.42 -9.15 7.94
C ASN A 71 -12.93 -8.88 8.25
N PHE A 72 -12.32 -7.90 7.58
CA PHE A 72 -10.92 -7.58 7.84
C PHE A 72 -10.74 -6.97 9.23
N THR A 73 -9.63 -7.32 9.89
CA THR A 73 -9.19 -6.61 11.11
C THR A 73 -8.24 -5.49 10.69
N MET A 74 -8.75 -4.26 10.62
CA MET A 74 -7.95 -3.09 10.29
C MET A 74 -7.33 -2.50 11.56
N ILE A 75 -6.01 -2.26 11.54
CA ILE A 75 -5.28 -1.66 12.66
C ILE A 75 -4.51 -0.44 12.18
N TYR A 76 -4.60 0.66 12.93
CA TYR A 76 -3.93 1.88 12.55
C TYR A 76 -2.44 1.82 12.94
N ARG A 77 -1.55 2.16 12.02
CA ARG A 77 -0.09 2.07 12.26
C ARG A 77 0.36 2.88 13.47
N ASP A 78 -0.29 4.01 13.74
CA ASP A 78 0.09 4.88 14.86
C ASP A 78 -0.39 4.34 16.23
N ASP A 79 -1.20 3.27 16.26
CA ASP A 79 -1.61 2.60 17.51
C ASP A 79 -0.43 1.86 18.19
N PHE A 80 0.70 1.71 17.49
CA PHE A 80 1.91 1.08 18.03
C PHE A 80 3.15 1.95 17.82
N ALA A 81 4.08 1.83 18.77
CA ALA A 81 5.43 2.37 18.60
C ALA A 81 6.10 1.78 17.35
N TRP A 82 7.01 2.55 16.72
CA TRP A 82 7.71 2.11 15.51
C TRP A 82 8.44 0.78 15.75
N GLY A 83 8.26 -0.20 14.85
CA GLY A 83 8.84 -1.53 14.99
C GLY A 83 8.22 -2.42 16.09
N LYS A 84 7.11 -2.00 16.72
CA LYS A 84 6.39 -2.80 17.73
C LYS A 84 5.06 -3.36 17.25
N ALA A 85 4.64 -3.04 16.03
CA ALA A 85 3.43 -3.61 15.46
C ALA A 85 3.60 -5.13 15.26
N PRO A 86 2.57 -5.94 15.59
CA PRO A 86 2.59 -7.37 15.28
C PRO A 86 2.64 -7.56 13.76
N ASP A 87 3.25 -8.65 13.29
CA ASP A 87 3.19 -9.00 11.87
C ASP A 87 1.72 -9.19 11.44
N PRO A 88 1.20 -8.37 10.52
CA PRO A 88 -0.16 -8.54 10.00
C PRO A 88 -0.18 -9.62 8.91
N ASP A 89 -1.34 -9.89 8.32
CA ASP A 89 -1.38 -10.63 7.05
C ASP A 89 -0.94 -9.69 5.92
N TYR A 90 -1.43 -8.45 5.95
CA TYR A 90 -1.07 -7.40 5.01
C TYR A 90 -0.68 -6.10 5.70
N TYR A 91 0.29 -5.41 5.12
CA TYR A 91 0.63 -4.03 5.47
C TYR A 91 0.32 -3.13 4.27
N MET A 92 -0.44 -2.07 4.48
CA MET A 92 -0.75 -1.06 3.48
C MET A 92 -0.25 0.29 3.97
N GLY A 93 0.74 0.86 3.29
CA GLY A 93 1.37 2.11 3.72
C GLY A 93 1.53 3.10 2.59
N LEU A 94 1.28 4.38 2.89
CA LEU A 94 1.68 5.46 1.99
C LEU A 94 3.21 5.48 1.83
N SER A 95 3.68 5.93 0.68
CA SER A 95 5.11 6.24 0.49
C SER A 95 5.51 7.54 1.19
N ARG A 96 4.53 8.40 1.53
CA ARG A 96 4.71 9.60 2.35
C ARG A 96 5.07 9.20 3.79
N TYR A 97 5.88 10.02 4.45
CA TYR A 97 6.31 9.84 5.86
C TYR A 97 7.11 8.55 6.12
N ASP A 98 7.81 8.02 5.11
CA ASP A 98 8.65 6.83 5.22
C ASP A 98 7.92 5.57 5.71
N TYR A 99 6.58 5.54 5.65
CA TYR A 99 5.78 4.39 6.05
C TYR A 99 6.13 3.13 5.24
N PHE A 100 6.55 3.27 3.98
CA PHE A 100 7.05 2.14 3.20
C PHE A 100 8.22 1.37 3.84
N GLN A 101 8.97 1.95 4.77
CA GLN A 101 10.08 1.31 5.46
C GLN A 101 9.60 0.30 6.54
N ALA A 102 8.37 0.40 7.01
CA ALA A 102 7.81 -0.55 7.97
C ALA A 102 7.68 -1.95 7.35
N PHE A 103 7.87 -2.99 8.16
CA PHE A 103 7.86 -4.40 7.72
C PHE A 103 8.81 -4.66 6.53
N PRO A 104 10.13 -4.41 6.67
CA PRO A 104 11.08 -4.57 5.57
C PRO A 104 11.28 -6.03 5.14
N HIS A 105 10.94 -6.99 6.00
CA HIS A 105 10.99 -8.44 5.71
C HIS A 105 9.83 -8.91 4.82
N CYS A 106 8.75 -8.15 4.71
CA CYS A 106 7.58 -8.54 3.94
C CYS A 106 7.72 -8.13 2.46
N PRO A 107 7.52 -9.04 1.50
CA PRO A 107 7.54 -8.70 0.08
C PRO A 107 6.42 -7.72 -0.29
N ILE A 108 6.73 -6.77 -1.16
CA ILE A 108 5.73 -5.91 -1.82
C ILE A 108 4.97 -6.78 -2.83
N VAL A 109 3.64 -6.85 -2.68
CA VAL A 109 2.75 -7.62 -3.56
C VAL A 109 1.94 -6.73 -4.49
N HIS A 110 1.78 -5.45 -4.14
CA HIS A 110 1.11 -4.47 -4.98
C HIS A 110 1.59 -3.05 -4.66
N ALA A 111 1.51 -2.16 -5.64
CA ALA A 111 1.75 -0.74 -5.46
C ALA A 111 0.79 0.06 -6.32
N VAL A 112 0.09 1.01 -5.71
CA VAL A 112 -0.69 2.00 -6.43
C VAL A 112 0.26 3.09 -6.88
N GLN A 113 0.45 3.18 -8.20
CA GLN A 113 1.43 4.09 -8.81
C GLN A 113 0.74 5.18 -9.62
N ARG A 114 1.43 6.30 -9.76
CA ARG A 114 1.07 7.40 -10.67
C ARG A 114 2.35 8.01 -11.19
N GLN A 115 2.48 8.13 -12.51
CA GLN A 115 3.69 8.65 -13.16
C GLN A 115 4.96 7.96 -12.62
N ASP A 116 4.92 6.63 -12.50
CA ASP A 116 5.98 5.76 -11.98
C ASP A 116 6.36 5.97 -10.49
N THR A 117 5.70 6.88 -9.79
CA THR A 117 5.86 7.07 -8.34
C THR A 117 4.89 6.16 -7.57
N PRO A 118 5.36 5.24 -6.71
CA PRO A 118 4.49 4.49 -5.81
C PRO A 118 3.93 5.41 -4.73
N LEU A 119 2.61 5.41 -4.58
CA LEU A 119 1.91 6.24 -3.61
C LEU A 119 1.46 5.46 -2.39
N THR A 120 0.89 4.28 -2.63
CA THR A 120 0.53 3.30 -1.61
C THR A 120 1.18 1.98 -1.96
N ILE A 121 1.81 1.34 -0.99
CA ILE A 121 2.47 0.05 -1.13
C ILE A 121 1.72 -0.96 -0.26
N ILE A 122 1.51 -2.15 -0.81
CA ILE A 122 0.93 -3.28 -0.11
C ILE A 122 1.99 -4.36 0.00
N LYS A 123 2.26 -4.79 1.22
CA LYS A 123 3.13 -5.91 1.54
C LYS A 123 2.32 -7.06 2.10
N ARG A 124 2.76 -8.28 1.83
CA ARG A 124 2.19 -9.49 2.43
C ARG A 124 3.20 -10.08 3.41
N CYS A 125 2.79 -10.23 4.66
CA CYS A 125 3.65 -10.71 5.72
C CYS A 125 3.36 -12.17 6.11
N ARG A 126 2.10 -12.62 5.95
CA ARG A 126 1.65 -13.99 6.22
C ARG A 126 0.83 -14.58 5.06
#